data_AF-A0AAU3PYW0-F1
#
_entry.id   AF-A0AAU3PYW0-F1
#
_cell.length_a   1.000
_cell.length_b   1.000
_cell.length_c   1.000
_cell.angle_alpha   90.00
_cell.angle_beta   90.00
_cell.angle_gamma   90.00
#
_symmetry.space_group_name_H-M   'P 1'
#
loop_
_entity.id
_entity.type
_entity.pdbx_description
1 polymer ?
#
loop_
_entity_poly.entity_id
_entity_poly.type
_entity_poly.pdbx_seq_one_letter_code
_entity_poly.pdbx_strand_id
1 'polypeptide(L)'
;MFKKLLAAAGVGGAEVETELFTHGVQPGGIVEGVIRLRGGNVAQDISRIAVEFVTRVEQEYEDHEGLRDTGFGWTAVHGPLHLPVGAPLEFRFGARAPMETPITFYNGRHLPGTQVALRTVVEIQGAVDAADTDPIGVGALPAQHVLLEAVERLGFPLRSADVEAGRIRNSAQQLPFYQEIEFGGSHNYPQLNQLELTFIAADHGMSVVLEADKRGTWYSEGSDVFDALWVDYAALGHRDWAGELHHRLAGMISRR
;
A
#
# COMPACT_ATOMS: atom_id res chain seq x y z
N MET A 1 -20.27 -9.42 -37.04
CA MET A 1 -20.82 -9.85 -35.74
C MET A 1 -19.81 -10.65 -34.94
N PHE A 2 -19.26 -11.74 -35.49
CA PHE A 2 -18.30 -12.61 -34.79
C PHE A 2 -17.07 -11.90 -34.20
N LYS A 3 -16.38 -11.03 -34.96
CA LYS A 3 -15.25 -10.23 -34.44
C LYS A 3 -15.62 -9.31 -33.27
N LYS A 4 -16.84 -8.77 -33.24
CA LYS A 4 -17.32 -7.94 -32.12
C LYS A 4 -17.56 -8.77 -30.86
N LEU A 5 -18.09 -9.99 -31.01
CA LEU A 5 -18.27 -10.91 -29.88
C LEU A 5 -16.93 -11.37 -29.30
N LEU A 6 -15.94 -11.66 -30.15
CA LEU A 6 -14.59 -11.99 -29.71
C LEU A 6 -13.92 -10.82 -28.99
N ALA A 7 -13.98 -9.61 -29.57
CA ALA A 7 -13.43 -8.41 -28.94
C ALA A 7 -14.15 -8.07 -27.62
N ALA A 8 -15.46 -8.29 -27.53
CA ALA A 8 -16.20 -8.15 -26.29
C ALA A 8 -15.74 -9.13 -25.20
N ALA A 9 -15.24 -10.31 -25.60
CA ALA A 9 -14.62 -11.29 -24.71
C ALA A 9 -13.11 -11.05 -24.50
N GLY A 10 -12.56 -9.89 -24.93
CA GLY A 10 -11.15 -9.52 -24.79
C GLY A 10 -10.24 -9.97 -25.95
N VAL A 11 -10.72 -10.81 -26.88
CA VAL A 11 -9.90 -11.30 -28.00
C VAL A 11 -9.86 -10.28 -29.13
N GLY A 12 -8.69 -9.63 -29.29
CA GLY A 12 -8.49 -8.60 -30.31
C GLY A 12 -9.30 -7.33 -30.05
N GLY A 13 -9.57 -7.04 -28.79
CA GLY A 13 -10.06 -5.75 -28.30
C GLY A 13 -8.94 -4.72 -28.20
N ALA A 14 -9.20 -3.62 -27.51
CA ALA A 14 -8.23 -2.55 -27.29
C ALA A 14 -7.04 -3.06 -26.47
N GLU A 15 -5.84 -2.61 -26.85
CA GLU A 15 -4.59 -2.89 -26.15
C GLU A 15 -4.18 -1.64 -25.40
N VAL A 16 -3.74 -1.80 -24.15
CA VAL A 16 -3.27 -0.71 -23.30
C VAL A 16 -1.89 -1.04 -22.76
N GLU A 17 -1.00 -0.05 -22.76
CA GLU A 17 0.34 -0.11 -22.20
C GLU A 17 0.63 1.21 -21.48
N THR A 18 1.24 1.13 -20.31
CA THR A 18 1.57 2.26 -19.46
C THR A 18 3.08 2.41 -19.39
N GLU A 19 3.57 3.60 -19.66
CA GLU A 19 4.97 3.96 -19.44
C GLU A 19 5.06 4.93 -18.27
N LEU A 20 5.68 4.50 -17.17
CA LEU A 20 5.93 5.34 -16.01
C LEU A 20 7.20 6.17 -16.20
N PHE A 21 7.14 7.46 -15.88
CA PHE A 21 8.33 8.34 -15.85
C PHE A 21 9.08 8.23 -14.52
N THR A 22 8.40 7.77 -13.48
CA THR A 22 8.91 7.58 -12.13
C THR A 22 8.56 6.16 -11.68
N HIS A 23 9.59 5.32 -11.49
CA HIS A 23 9.42 3.95 -11.00
C HIS A 23 9.27 3.85 -9.48
N GLY A 24 9.33 4.98 -8.76
CA GLY A 24 9.10 5.00 -7.33
C GLY A 24 8.67 6.36 -6.79
N VAL A 25 8.00 6.31 -5.66
CA VAL A 25 7.37 7.45 -5.00
C VAL A 25 7.45 7.27 -3.47
N GLN A 26 7.20 8.31 -2.70
CA GLN A 26 6.88 8.19 -1.27
C GLN A 26 5.37 8.39 -1.08
N PRO A 27 4.77 7.93 0.03
CA PRO A 27 3.38 8.25 0.32
C PRO A 27 3.12 9.77 0.20
N GLY A 28 2.04 10.16 -0.48
CA GLY A 28 1.73 11.55 -0.79
C GLY A 28 2.38 12.13 -2.07
N GLY A 29 3.36 11.45 -2.65
CA GLY A 29 4.01 11.86 -3.90
C GLY A 29 3.18 11.53 -5.15
N ILE A 30 3.68 11.94 -6.32
CA ILE A 30 2.97 11.78 -7.61
C ILE A 30 3.74 10.81 -8.50
N VAL A 31 3.02 9.82 -9.03
CA VAL A 31 3.50 8.97 -10.13
C VAL A 31 3.02 9.57 -11.44
N GLU A 32 3.95 9.93 -12.31
CA GLU A 32 3.65 10.46 -13.64
C GLU A 32 3.95 9.42 -14.72
N GLY A 33 3.21 9.48 -15.82
CA GLY A 33 3.41 8.59 -16.95
C GLY A 33 2.53 8.90 -18.14
N VAL A 34 2.56 7.96 -19.08
CA VAL A 34 1.79 7.98 -20.33
C VAL A 34 1.09 6.63 -20.51
N ILE A 35 -0.21 6.69 -20.82
CA ILE A 35 -1.00 5.55 -21.25
C ILE A 35 -1.04 5.56 -22.78
N ARG A 36 -0.62 4.46 -23.40
CA ARG A 36 -0.76 4.20 -24.83
C ARG A 36 -1.90 3.22 -25.04
N LEU A 37 -2.89 3.66 -25.80
CA LEU A 37 -4.07 2.88 -26.14
C LEU A 37 -4.09 2.62 -27.65
N ARG A 38 -4.29 1.37 -28.05
CA ARG A 38 -4.44 0.98 -29.44
C ARG A 38 -5.78 0.30 -29.67
N GLY A 39 -6.55 0.79 -30.63
CA GLY A 39 -7.79 0.13 -31.04
C GLY A 39 -7.55 -1.27 -31.59
N GLY A 40 -8.41 -2.22 -31.21
CA GLY A 40 -8.31 -3.61 -31.67
C GLY A 40 -8.85 -3.83 -33.09
N ASN A 41 -9.38 -5.03 -33.33
CA ASN A 41 -9.92 -5.49 -34.61
C ASN A 41 -11.30 -4.91 -34.95
N VAL A 42 -11.94 -4.24 -33.99
CA VAL A 42 -13.23 -3.56 -34.13
C VAL A 42 -13.14 -2.21 -33.40
N ALA A 43 -13.93 -1.23 -33.85
CA ALA A 43 -14.06 0.01 -33.10
C ALA A 43 -14.82 -0.26 -31.79
N GLN A 44 -14.44 0.43 -30.72
CA GLN A 44 -14.97 0.25 -29.37
C GLN A 44 -15.27 1.60 -28.74
N ASP A 45 -16.33 1.67 -27.94
CA ASP A 45 -16.66 2.84 -27.15
C ASP A 45 -16.07 2.67 -25.75
N ILE A 46 -15.16 3.57 -25.39
CA ILE A 46 -14.52 3.62 -24.08
C ILE A 46 -15.36 4.53 -23.20
N SER A 47 -15.74 4.07 -22.00
CA SER A 47 -16.44 4.89 -21.01
C SER A 47 -15.49 5.75 -20.20
N ARG A 48 -14.31 5.22 -19.87
CA ARG A 48 -13.35 5.86 -18.97
C ARG A 48 -11.96 5.28 -19.15
N ILE A 49 -10.96 6.14 -19.00
CA ILE A 49 -9.57 5.75 -18.77
C ILE A 49 -9.18 6.28 -17.40
N ALA A 50 -8.69 5.42 -16.53
CA ALA A 50 -8.28 5.76 -15.17
C ALA A 50 -7.01 5.00 -14.78
N VAL A 51 -6.36 5.47 -13.74
CA VAL A 51 -5.30 4.75 -13.03
C VAL A 51 -5.66 4.61 -11.56
N GLU A 52 -5.20 3.54 -10.94
CA GLU A 52 -5.30 3.30 -9.50
C GLU A 52 -4.01 2.67 -8.99
N PHE A 53 -3.77 2.75 -7.69
CA PHE A 53 -2.75 1.95 -7.02
C PHE A 53 -3.36 0.60 -6.61
N VAL A 54 -2.54 -0.44 -6.55
CA VAL A 54 -2.97 -1.79 -6.15
C VAL A 54 -1.95 -2.38 -5.19
N THR A 55 -2.42 -2.98 -4.11
CA THR A 55 -1.61 -3.77 -3.17
C THR A 55 -2.31 -5.11 -2.93
N ARG A 56 -1.57 -6.10 -2.42
CA ARG A 56 -2.18 -7.31 -1.87
C ARG A 56 -2.59 -7.05 -0.44
N VAL A 57 -3.81 -7.46 -0.08
CA VAL A 57 -4.37 -7.30 1.25
C VAL A 57 -4.79 -8.67 1.76
N GLU A 58 -4.36 -9.01 2.96
CA GLU A 58 -4.77 -10.20 3.70
C GLU A 58 -6.20 -10.00 4.24
N GLN A 59 -7.03 -11.03 4.04
CA GLN A 59 -8.42 -11.06 4.49
C GLN A 59 -8.67 -12.34 5.25
N GLU A 60 -9.08 -12.20 6.51
CA GLU A 60 -9.62 -13.29 7.31
C GLU A 60 -11.10 -13.51 6.97
N TYR A 61 -11.44 -14.75 6.62
CA TYR A 61 -12.79 -15.28 6.61
C TYR A 61 -12.89 -16.37 7.69
N GLU A 62 -14.11 -16.66 8.19
CA GLU A 62 -14.37 -17.54 9.34
C GLU A 62 -13.62 -18.89 9.34
N ASP A 63 -13.21 -19.42 8.17
CA ASP A 63 -12.43 -20.66 8.05
C ASP A 63 -11.15 -20.53 7.19
N HIS A 64 -10.83 -19.36 6.60
CA HIS A 64 -9.71 -19.19 5.66
C HIS A 64 -9.13 -17.76 5.63
N GLU A 65 -7.80 -17.66 5.62
CA GLU A 65 -7.06 -16.46 5.21
C GLU A 65 -6.79 -16.49 3.69
N GLY A 66 -6.87 -15.32 3.05
CA GLY A 66 -6.54 -15.19 1.63
C GLY A 66 -6.00 -13.81 1.26
N LEU A 67 -5.06 -13.79 0.31
CA LEU A 67 -4.53 -12.57 -0.29
C LEU A 67 -5.42 -12.09 -1.44
N ARG A 68 -5.79 -10.81 -1.43
CA ARG A 68 -6.56 -10.17 -2.50
C ARG A 68 -5.92 -8.88 -3.00
N ASP A 69 -5.75 -8.77 -4.31
CA ASP A 69 -5.39 -7.51 -4.96
C ASP A 69 -6.51 -6.47 -4.73
N THR A 70 -6.17 -5.40 -4.02
CA THR A 70 -7.10 -4.33 -3.65
C THR A 70 -6.64 -3.02 -4.25
N GLY A 71 -7.54 -2.41 -5.04
CA GLY A 71 -7.34 -1.12 -5.67
C GLY A 71 -7.61 0.06 -4.73
N PHE A 72 -6.82 1.12 -4.82
CA PHE A 72 -6.93 2.33 -4.01
C PHE A 72 -6.37 3.57 -4.76
N GLY A 73 -6.68 4.78 -4.29
CA GLY A 73 -6.11 6.02 -4.85
C GLY A 73 -6.45 6.26 -6.34
N TRP A 74 -7.72 6.08 -6.72
CA TRP A 74 -8.19 6.24 -8.10
C TRP A 74 -7.99 7.66 -8.64
N THR A 75 -7.48 7.77 -9.87
CA THR A 75 -7.34 9.02 -10.63
C THR A 75 -7.94 8.85 -12.02
N ALA A 76 -8.95 9.67 -12.36
CA ALA A 76 -9.50 9.70 -13.71
C ALA A 76 -8.51 10.39 -14.66
N VAL A 77 -8.23 9.77 -15.81
CA VAL A 77 -7.29 10.30 -16.81
C VAL A 77 -8.02 10.88 -18.01
N HIS A 78 -8.99 10.14 -18.55
CA HIS A 78 -9.79 10.60 -19.68
C HIS A 78 -11.24 10.09 -19.60
N GLY A 79 -12.16 10.87 -20.15
CA GLY A 79 -13.58 10.53 -20.24
C GLY A 79 -13.92 9.64 -21.44
N PRO A 80 -15.22 9.52 -21.76
CA PRO A 80 -15.68 8.67 -22.84
C PRO A 80 -15.07 9.07 -24.19
N LEU A 81 -14.73 8.08 -25.00
CA LEU A 81 -14.26 8.31 -26.37
C LEU A 81 -14.61 7.13 -27.27
N HIS A 82 -14.76 7.42 -28.56
CA HIS A 82 -14.84 6.38 -29.58
C HIS A 82 -13.43 6.02 -30.02
N LEU A 83 -13.04 4.74 -29.88
CA LEU A 83 -11.73 4.22 -30.27
C LEU A 83 -11.85 3.51 -31.62
N PRO A 84 -11.34 4.11 -32.73
CA PRO A 84 -11.38 3.46 -34.03
C PRO A 84 -10.44 2.25 -34.10
N VAL A 85 -10.70 1.36 -35.05
CA VAL A 85 -9.86 0.17 -35.35
C VAL A 85 -8.41 0.58 -35.56
N GLY A 86 -7.48 -0.05 -34.84
CA GLY A 86 -6.03 0.17 -34.98
C GLY A 86 -5.51 1.55 -34.57
N ALA A 87 -6.38 2.47 -34.14
CA ALA A 87 -6.00 3.85 -33.86
C ALA A 87 -5.07 3.92 -32.63
N PRO A 88 -3.91 4.57 -32.73
CA PRO A 88 -3.07 4.87 -31.57
C PRO A 88 -3.54 6.17 -30.89
N LEU A 89 -3.79 6.11 -29.60
CA LEU A 89 -4.08 7.26 -28.73
C LEU A 89 -3.09 7.27 -27.55
N GLU A 90 -2.79 8.46 -27.05
CA GLU A 90 -1.85 8.66 -25.95
C GLU A 90 -2.44 9.63 -24.93
N PHE A 91 -2.33 9.29 -23.64
CA PHE A 91 -2.83 10.11 -22.53
C PHE A 91 -1.78 10.25 -21.44
N ARG A 92 -1.39 11.49 -21.11
CA ARG A 92 -0.53 11.78 -19.95
C ARG A 92 -1.36 11.79 -18.68
N PHE A 93 -0.77 11.34 -17.58
CA PHE A 93 -1.40 11.38 -16.27
C PHE A 93 -0.40 11.70 -15.16
N GLY A 94 -0.94 12.13 -14.02
CA GLY A 94 -0.26 12.18 -12.74
C GLY A 94 -1.20 11.67 -11.65
N ALA A 95 -0.78 10.66 -10.89
CA ALA A 95 -1.56 10.03 -9.83
C ALA A 95 -0.89 10.27 -8.48
N ARG A 96 -1.59 10.93 -7.54
CA ARG A 96 -1.07 11.15 -6.18
C ARG A 96 -1.28 9.90 -5.34
N ALA A 97 -0.21 9.29 -4.85
CA ALA A 97 -0.27 8.20 -3.90
C ALA A 97 -0.90 8.70 -2.58
N PRO A 98 -1.93 8.05 -2.02
CA PRO A 98 -2.45 8.39 -0.70
C PRO A 98 -1.35 8.40 0.36
N MET A 99 -1.51 9.21 1.42
CA MET A 99 -0.53 9.23 2.53
C MET A 99 -0.39 7.86 3.22
N GLU A 100 -1.45 7.06 3.21
CA GLU A 100 -1.50 5.70 3.77
C GLU A 100 -0.99 4.61 2.80
N THR A 101 -0.38 4.99 1.67
CA THR A 101 0.16 4.00 0.71
C THR A 101 1.21 3.10 1.38
N PRO A 102 1.07 1.77 1.33
CA PRO A 102 2.05 0.85 1.92
C PRO A 102 3.45 1.09 1.37
N ILE A 103 4.44 1.09 2.25
CA ILE A 103 5.84 1.22 1.88
C ILE A 103 6.38 -0.13 1.43
N THR A 104 7.13 -0.16 0.34
CA THR A 104 7.82 -1.37 -0.15
C THR A 104 9.33 -1.26 -0.02
N PHE A 105 9.86 -0.09 0.33
CA PHE A 105 11.28 0.14 0.54
C PHE A 105 11.56 0.87 1.85
N TYR A 106 12.49 0.30 2.63
CA TYR A 106 13.08 0.91 3.81
C TYR A 106 14.61 0.76 3.76
N ASN A 107 15.33 1.82 4.08
CA ASN A 107 16.79 1.90 4.04
C ASN A 107 17.43 1.38 2.72
N GLY A 108 16.81 1.73 1.59
CA GLY A 108 17.26 1.30 0.25
C GLY A 108 17.06 -0.19 -0.05
N ARG A 109 16.31 -0.92 0.79
CA ARG A 109 16.03 -2.35 0.64
C ARG A 109 14.54 -2.59 0.51
N HIS A 110 14.18 -3.61 -0.28
CA HIS A 110 12.81 -4.05 -0.40
C HIS A 110 12.33 -4.66 0.93
N LEU A 111 11.13 -4.29 1.38
CA LEU A 111 10.45 -4.89 2.53
C LEU A 111 9.78 -6.20 2.10
N PRO A 112 10.17 -7.37 2.66
CA PRO A 112 9.53 -8.63 2.32
C PRO A 112 8.03 -8.59 2.63
N GLY A 113 7.21 -9.21 1.77
CA GLY A 113 5.76 -9.37 2.00
C GLY A 113 4.87 -8.26 1.40
N THR A 114 5.43 -7.10 1.06
CA THR A 114 4.65 -6.00 0.47
C THR A 114 4.91 -5.80 -1.01
N GLN A 115 3.89 -5.31 -1.72
CA GLN A 115 3.99 -4.90 -3.12
C GLN A 115 2.99 -3.79 -3.41
N VAL A 116 3.39 -2.83 -4.24
CA VAL A 116 2.48 -1.81 -4.77
C VAL A 116 2.70 -1.74 -6.28
N ALA A 117 1.61 -1.63 -7.03
CA ALA A 117 1.63 -1.39 -8.46
C ALA A 117 0.70 -0.23 -8.82
N LEU A 118 0.94 0.39 -9.97
CA LEU A 118 -0.04 1.24 -10.64
C LEU A 118 -0.78 0.38 -11.66
N ARG A 119 -2.12 0.42 -11.66
CA ARG A 119 -2.97 -0.24 -12.64
C ARG A 119 -3.68 0.79 -13.49
N THR A 120 -3.49 0.71 -14.80
CA THR A 120 -4.33 1.41 -15.78
C THR A 120 -5.58 0.59 -16.04
N VAL A 121 -6.75 1.24 -16.05
CA VAL A 121 -8.04 0.64 -16.36
C VAL A 121 -8.69 1.41 -17.50
N VAL A 122 -9.03 0.69 -18.56
CA VAL A 122 -9.76 1.20 -19.73
C VAL A 122 -11.11 0.50 -19.78
N GLU A 123 -12.15 1.23 -19.38
CA GLU A 123 -13.51 0.69 -19.31
C GLU A 123 -14.17 0.69 -20.68
N ILE A 124 -14.58 -0.49 -21.15
CA ILE A 124 -15.10 -0.65 -22.51
C ILE A 124 -16.59 -1.00 -22.48
N GLN A 125 -17.41 -0.23 -23.19
CA GLN A 125 -18.86 -0.45 -23.19
C GLN A 125 -19.23 -1.81 -23.79
N GLY A 126 -19.85 -2.65 -22.96
CA GLY A 126 -20.36 -3.97 -23.37
C GLY A 126 -19.25 -4.98 -23.68
N ALA A 127 -18.04 -4.79 -23.15
CA ALA A 127 -16.90 -5.66 -23.34
C ALA A 127 -16.11 -5.83 -22.04
N VAL A 128 -15.20 -6.81 -22.00
CA VAL A 128 -14.18 -6.91 -20.95
C VAL A 128 -13.27 -5.69 -21.02
N ASP A 129 -13.01 -5.09 -19.87
CA ASP A 129 -12.10 -3.95 -19.74
C ASP A 129 -10.66 -4.33 -20.08
N ALA A 130 -9.92 -3.41 -20.66
CA ALA A 130 -8.49 -3.58 -20.85
C ALA A 130 -7.75 -2.99 -19.63
N ALA A 131 -6.69 -3.67 -19.18
CA ALA A 131 -5.90 -3.22 -18.06
C ALA A 131 -4.42 -3.51 -18.29
N ASP A 132 -3.59 -2.72 -17.63
CA ASP A 132 -2.14 -2.88 -17.56
C ASP A 132 -1.69 -2.59 -16.13
N THR A 133 -0.65 -3.27 -15.63
CA THR A 133 -0.25 -3.20 -14.22
C THR A 133 1.27 -3.19 -14.08
N ASP A 134 1.78 -2.08 -13.55
CA ASP A 134 3.20 -1.78 -13.43
C ASP A 134 3.62 -1.70 -11.96
N PRO A 135 4.53 -2.56 -11.49
CA PRO A 135 5.08 -2.45 -10.14
C PRO A 135 5.78 -1.11 -9.91
N ILE A 136 5.58 -0.53 -8.73
CA ILE A 136 6.27 0.70 -8.29
C ILE A 136 6.94 0.50 -6.93
N GLY A 137 8.06 1.18 -6.72
CA GLY A 137 8.68 1.28 -5.40
C GLY A 137 8.02 2.37 -4.57
N VAL A 138 7.63 2.06 -3.33
CA VAL A 138 7.14 3.05 -2.37
C VAL A 138 8.15 3.18 -1.24
N GLY A 139 8.90 4.27 -1.23
CA GLY A 139 9.89 4.54 -0.19
C GLY A 139 9.24 5.00 1.11
N ALA A 140 9.78 4.55 2.24
CA ALA A 140 9.39 5.03 3.55
C ALA A 140 9.51 6.56 3.67
N LEU A 141 8.57 7.18 4.38
CA LEU A 141 8.63 8.58 4.77
C LEU A 141 9.80 8.82 5.72
N PRO A 142 10.36 10.05 5.81
CA PRO A 142 11.41 10.38 6.76
C PRO A 142 11.08 9.98 8.21
N ALA A 143 9.83 10.19 8.65
CA ALA A 143 9.39 9.79 9.98
C ALA A 143 9.36 8.27 10.18
N GLN A 144 8.93 7.52 9.16
CA GLN A 144 8.95 6.05 9.20
C GLN A 144 10.39 5.55 9.29
N HIS A 145 11.32 6.11 8.50
CA HIS A 145 12.74 5.75 8.59
C HIS A 145 13.30 5.93 10.01
N VAL A 146 13.02 7.06 10.64
CA VAL A 146 13.51 7.36 12.00
C VAL A 146 12.96 6.38 13.03
N LEU A 147 11.68 6.04 12.95
CA LEU A 147 11.04 5.13 13.90
C LEU A 147 11.49 3.68 13.69
N LEU A 148 11.57 3.21 12.44
CA LEU A 148 12.06 1.88 12.11
C LEU A 148 13.52 1.71 12.55
N GLU A 149 14.39 2.71 12.32
CA GLU A 149 15.78 2.66 12.80
C GLU A 149 15.84 2.66 14.33
N ALA A 150 14.97 3.41 15.00
CA ALA A 150 14.89 3.42 16.45
C ALA A 150 14.49 2.05 17.01
N VAL A 151 13.55 1.34 16.38
CA VAL A 151 13.18 -0.04 16.74
C VAL A 151 14.36 -1.01 16.54
N GLU A 152 15.06 -0.94 15.41
CA GLU A 152 16.25 -1.75 15.16
C GLU A 152 17.35 -1.51 16.20
N ARG A 153 17.55 -0.25 16.63
CA ARG A 153 18.50 0.12 17.70
C ARG A 153 18.12 -0.45 19.07
N LEU A 154 16.83 -0.66 19.32
CA LEU A 154 16.34 -1.37 20.51
C LEU A 154 16.57 -2.89 20.43
N GLY A 155 17.09 -3.38 19.30
CA GLY A 155 17.52 -4.76 19.10
C GLY A 155 16.44 -5.67 18.52
N PHE A 156 15.34 -5.10 18.01
CA PHE A 156 14.30 -5.83 17.31
C PHE A 156 14.68 -5.93 15.81
N PRO A 157 14.99 -7.13 15.28
CA PRO A 157 15.34 -7.27 13.87
C PRO A 157 14.10 -7.22 12.98
N LEU A 158 14.13 -6.40 11.93
CA LEU A 158 13.10 -6.35 10.90
C LEU A 158 12.89 -7.73 10.24
N ARG A 159 11.64 -8.14 10.04
CA ARG A 159 11.27 -9.44 9.46
C ARG A 159 10.55 -9.30 8.13
N SER A 160 9.36 -8.73 8.19
CA SER A 160 8.38 -8.71 7.11
C SER A 160 7.60 -7.41 7.18
N ALA A 161 6.75 -7.22 6.19
CA ALA A 161 5.62 -6.35 6.27
C ALA A 161 4.51 -6.95 5.43
N ASP A 162 3.29 -6.77 5.86
CA ASP A 162 2.08 -7.25 5.21
C ASP A 162 1.04 -6.12 5.19
N VAL A 163 -0.12 -6.39 4.61
CA VAL A 163 -1.20 -5.40 4.54
C VAL A 163 -2.48 -6.09 4.90
N GLU A 164 -3.08 -5.69 6.00
CA GLU A 164 -4.27 -6.35 6.56
C GLU A 164 -5.53 -5.56 6.25
N ALA A 165 -6.61 -6.25 5.90
CA ALA A 165 -7.92 -5.65 5.76
C ALA A 165 -8.46 -5.24 7.14
N GLY A 166 -8.76 -3.96 7.32
CA GLY A 166 -9.22 -3.49 8.62
C GLY A 166 -9.11 -2.00 8.82
N ARG A 167 -9.54 -1.57 10.00
CA ARG A 167 -9.41 -0.18 10.46
C ARG A 167 -8.95 -0.15 11.90
N ILE A 168 -7.86 0.57 12.16
CA ILE A 168 -7.41 0.87 13.50
C ILE A 168 -8.43 1.78 14.19
N ARG A 169 -8.93 1.36 15.35
CA ARG A 169 -9.92 2.12 16.13
C ARG A 169 -9.36 3.48 16.55
N ASN A 170 -10.21 4.50 16.54
CA ASN A 170 -9.84 5.88 16.94
C ASN A 170 -8.67 6.48 16.13
N SER A 171 -8.46 6.02 14.90
CA SER A 171 -7.46 6.57 13.97
C SER A 171 -8.12 7.45 12.90
N ALA A 172 -7.30 8.27 12.23
CA ALA A 172 -7.71 9.04 11.05
C ALA A 172 -7.60 8.26 9.74
N GLN A 173 -7.42 6.93 9.81
CA GLN A 173 -7.23 6.05 8.66
C GLN A 173 -8.38 6.19 7.67
N GLN A 174 -8.07 6.30 6.38
CA GLN A 174 -9.03 6.44 5.30
C GLN A 174 -9.12 5.16 4.46
N LEU A 175 -7.99 4.47 4.26
CA LEU A 175 -7.97 3.22 3.49
C LEU A 175 -8.64 2.07 4.27
N PRO A 176 -9.24 1.09 3.59
CA PRO A 176 -9.90 -0.05 4.24
C PRO A 176 -8.93 -1.16 4.67
N PHE A 177 -7.63 -0.83 4.74
CA PHE A 177 -6.54 -1.69 5.16
C PHE A 177 -5.45 -0.83 5.78
N TYR A 178 -4.53 -1.45 6.51
CA TYR A 178 -3.31 -0.82 7.03
C TYR A 178 -2.12 -1.76 6.80
N GLN A 179 -0.91 -1.22 6.87
CA GLN A 179 0.32 -1.99 6.73
C GLN A 179 0.95 -2.19 8.11
N GLU A 180 1.33 -3.43 8.42
CA GLU A 180 2.13 -3.74 9.59
C GLU A 180 3.58 -3.97 9.18
N ILE A 181 4.50 -3.41 9.97
CA ILE A 181 5.92 -3.70 9.83
C ILE A 181 6.33 -4.58 11.00
N GLU A 182 6.66 -5.84 10.70
CA GLU A 182 6.96 -6.85 11.69
C GLU A 182 8.43 -6.90 12.07
N PHE A 183 8.68 -7.00 13.37
CA PHE A 183 10.00 -7.21 13.93
C PHE A 183 10.01 -8.44 14.85
N GLY A 184 11.08 -9.22 14.76
CA GLY A 184 11.29 -10.34 15.67
C GLY A 184 11.66 -9.87 17.08
N GLY A 185 11.66 -10.79 18.04
CA GLY A 185 12.02 -10.49 19.43
C GLY A 185 13.43 -9.93 19.61
N SER A 186 13.60 -9.15 20.68
CA SER A 186 14.87 -8.51 21.07
C SER A 186 15.45 -9.12 22.34
N HIS A 187 16.77 -9.31 22.38
CA HIS A 187 17.48 -9.75 23.59
C HIS A 187 17.38 -8.73 24.74
N ASN A 188 17.19 -7.45 24.42
CA ASN A 188 17.02 -6.38 25.41
C ASN A 188 15.62 -6.40 26.05
N TYR A 189 14.66 -7.06 25.40
CA TYR A 189 13.26 -7.14 25.81
C TYR A 189 12.79 -8.61 25.79
N PRO A 190 13.36 -9.49 26.63
CA PRO A 190 13.10 -10.93 26.59
C PRO A 190 11.65 -11.33 26.89
N GLN A 191 10.84 -10.39 27.39
CA GLN A 191 9.40 -10.53 27.63
C GLN A 191 8.57 -10.42 26.34
N LEU A 192 9.12 -9.87 25.26
CA LEU A 192 8.44 -9.68 23.99
C LEU A 192 8.96 -10.68 22.95
N ASN A 193 8.05 -11.35 22.26
CA ASN A 193 8.38 -12.30 21.18
C ASN A 193 8.46 -11.61 19.81
N GLN A 194 7.64 -10.59 19.60
CA GLN A 194 7.45 -9.85 18.37
C GLN A 194 7.08 -8.40 18.70
N LEU A 195 7.29 -7.50 17.75
CA LEU A 195 6.85 -6.11 17.80
C LEU A 195 6.40 -5.73 16.39
N GLU A 196 5.19 -5.19 16.24
CA GLU A 196 4.72 -4.58 15.00
C GLU A 196 4.58 -3.07 15.13
N LEU A 197 4.77 -2.40 14.00
CA LEU A 197 4.48 -0.99 13.84
C LEU A 197 3.52 -0.78 12.68
N THR A 198 2.38 -0.18 12.98
CA THR A 198 1.40 0.27 11.99
C THR A 198 1.42 1.80 11.86
N PHE A 199 1.57 2.29 10.62
CA PHE A 199 1.73 3.71 10.31
C PHE A 199 0.51 4.28 9.59
N ILE A 200 -0.23 5.17 10.26
CA ILE A 200 -1.35 5.92 9.65
C ILE A 200 -0.88 7.34 9.37
N ALA A 201 -0.24 7.53 8.21
CA ALA A 201 0.35 8.80 7.81
C ALA A 201 -0.69 9.80 7.29
N ALA A 202 -0.44 11.09 7.57
CA ALA A 202 -1.21 12.24 7.13
C ALA A 202 -0.27 13.37 6.69
N ASP A 203 -0.78 14.45 6.10
CA ASP A 203 0.06 15.48 5.47
C ASP A 203 1.03 16.19 6.46
N HIS A 204 0.75 16.20 7.77
CA HIS A 204 1.52 16.94 8.78
C HIS A 204 2.05 16.08 9.93
N GLY A 205 1.81 14.77 9.89
CA GLY A 205 2.20 13.86 10.94
C GLY A 205 1.65 12.48 10.72
N MET A 206 1.81 11.60 11.69
CA MET A 206 1.45 10.20 11.56
C MET A 206 1.04 9.64 12.91
N SER A 207 -0.06 8.91 12.94
CA SER A 207 -0.34 8.01 14.07
C SER A 207 0.50 6.75 13.90
N VAL A 208 1.17 6.36 14.96
CA VAL A 208 1.99 5.15 15.04
C VAL A 208 1.35 4.26 16.08
N VAL A 209 0.97 3.06 15.67
CA VAL A 209 0.47 2.01 16.56
C VAL A 209 1.61 1.04 16.80
N LEU A 210 1.80 0.65 18.05
CA LEU A 210 2.74 -0.39 18.46
C LEU A 210 1.94 -1.55 19.02
N GLU A 211 2.24 -2.73 18.52
CA GLU A 211 1.64 -3.99 18.96
C GLU A 211 2.78 -4.94 19.34
N ALA A 212 2.62 -5.66 20.45
CA ALA A 212 3.69 -6.51 20.93
C ALA A 212 3.15 -7.77 21.60
N ASP A 213 3.61 -8.91 21.09
CA ASP A 213 3.32 -10.22 21.64
C ASP A 213 4.15 -10.50 22.89
N LYS A 214 3.46 -10.79 23.99
CA LYS A 214 4.11 -11.21 25.23
C LYS A 214 4.48 -12.69 25.20
N ARG A 215 5.69 -12.99 25.66
CA ARG A 215 6.15 -14.38 25.83
C ARG A 215 5.38 -15.05 26.97
N GLY A 216 4.59 -16.08 26.64
CA GLY A 216 3.96 -16.97 27.62
C GLY A 216 2.43 -17.07 27.57
N THR A 217 1.78 -16.55 26.52
CA THR A 217 0.34 -16.69 26.25
C THR A 217 0.11 -17.70 25.11
N TRP A 218 -0.18 -18.95 25.47
CA TRP A 218 -0.29 -20.10 24.55
C TRP A 218 -1.74 -20.36 24.11
N TYR A 219 -2.64 -19.40 24.37
CA TYR A 219 -4.04 -19.44 23.97
C TYR A 219 -4.54 -17.99 23.83
N SER A 220 -5.32 -17.76 22.76
CA SER A 220 -6.09 -16.57 22.36
C SER A 220 -5.35 -15.44 21.63
N GLU A 221 -5.83 -15.14 20.41
CA GLU A 221 -6.14 -13.76 19.98
C GLU A 221 -6.47 -12.90 21.21
N GLY A 222 -5.64 -11.92 21.57
CA GLY A 222 -5.95 -10.99 22.66
C GLY A 222 -5.00 -10.95 23.85
N SER A 223 -3.70 -11.23 23.69
CA SER A 223 -2.69 -10.77 24.66
C SER A 223 -1.86 -9.58 24.18
N ASP A 224 -2.24 -9.03 23.03
CA ASP A 224 -1.50 -8.00 22.34
C ASP A 224 -1.66 -6.72 23.17
N VAL A 225 -0.52 -6.15 23.56
CA VAL A 225 -0.55 -4.86 24.20
C VAL A 225 -0.41 -3.82 23.12
N PHE A 226 -1.37 -2.91 23.08
CA PHE A 226 -1.39 -1.82 22.14
C PHE A 226 -0.94 -0.52 22.83
N ASP A 227 -0.13 0.26 22.13
CA ASP A 227 0.07 1.68 22.43
C ASP A 227 0.02 2.49 21.13
N ALA A 228 -0.37 3.75 21.23
CA ALA A 228 -0.42 4.63 20.07
C ALA A 228 0.18 5.99 20.39
N LEU A 229 0.85 6.59 19.42
CA LEU A 229 1.37 7.94 19.51
C LEU A 229 1.18 8.72 18.23
N TRP A 230 1.06 10.04 18.38
CA TRP A 230 1.14 10.96 17.27
C TRP A 230 2.57 11.46 17.10
N VAL A 231 3.07 11.38 15.86
CA VAL A 231 4.37 11.91 15.45
C VAL A 231 4.14 13.11 14.55
N ASP A 232 4.45 14.29 15.07
CA ASP A 232 4.49 15.53 14.28
C ASP A 232 5.79 15.57 13.46
N TYR A 233 5.66 15.69 12.13
CA TYR A 233 6.80 15.73 11.23
C TYR A 233 7.73 16.92 11.52
N ALA A 234 7.20 18.05 12.00
CA ALA A 234 8.01 19.21 12.36
C ALA A 234 8.87 18.98 13.62
N ALA A 235 8.46 18.05 14.49
CA ALA A 235 9.18 17.73 15.73
C ALA A 235 10.16 16.56 15.59
N LEU A 236 10.26 15.94 14.40
CA LEU A 236 10.98 14.69 14.19
C LEU A 236 12.46 14.76 14.60
N GLY A 237 13.16 15.86 14.26
CA GLY A 237 14.59 16.03 14.55
C GLY A 237 14.94 16.43 15.99
N HIS A 238 13.94 16.65 16.86
CA HIS A 238 14.14 17.20 18.20
C HIS A 238 13.82 16.21 19.32
N ARG A 239 13.62 14.93 19.00
CA ARG A 239 13.25 13.88 19.96
C ARG A 239 14.19 12.69 19.88
N ASP A 240 14.47 12.10 21.05
CA ASP A 240 15.09 10.78 21.14
C ASP A 240 14.02 9.71 20.96
N TRP A 241 13.83 9.27 19.71
CA TRP A 241 12.81 8.29 19.38
C TRP A 241 13.10 6.90 19.94
N ALA A 242 14.37 6.50 20.06
CA ALA A 242 14.71 5.23 20.69
C ALA A 242 14.36 5.26 22.19
N GLY A 243 14.66 6.37 22.86
CA GLY A 243 14.25 6.62 24.25
C GLY A 243 12.72 6.63 24.42
N GLU A 244 11.98 7.33 23.56
CA GLU A 244 10.51 7.37 23.60
C GLU A 244 9.90 5.96 23.43
N LEU A 245 10.35 5.22 22.40
CA LEU A 245 9.87 3.86 22.16
C LEU A 245 10.22 2.93 23.31
N HIS A 246 11.42 3.06 23.90
CA HIS A 246 11.79 2.30 25.11
C HIS A 246 10.81 2.53 26.27
N HIS A 247 10.46 3.78 26.56
CA HIS A 247 9.53 4.10 27.65
C HIS A 247 8.13 3.52 27.39
N ARG A 248 7.66 3.55 26.14
CA ARG A 248 6.37 2.96 25.75
C ARG A 248 6.37 1.45 25.90
N LEU A 249 7.38 0.77 25.36
CA LEU A 249 7.55 -0.68 25.49
C LEU A 249 7.62 -1.10 26.96
N ALA A 250 8.36 -0.37 27.81
CA ALA A 250 8.40 -0.63 29.25
C ALA A 250 7.01 -0.50 29.90
N GLY A 251 6.24 0.52 29.50
CA GLY A 251 4.85 0.68 29.90
C GLY A 251 3.97 -0.50 29.47
N MET A 252 4.06 -0.93 28.22
CA MET A 252 3.31 -2.07 27.67
C MET A 252 3.62 -3.37 28.40
N ILE A 253 4.89 -3.64 28.67
CA ILE A 253 5.34 -4.81 29.44
C ILE A 253 4.76 -4.79 30.87
N SER A 254 4.68 -3.61 31.49
CA SER A 254 4.19 -3.46 32.87
C SER A 254 2.67 -3.60 33.04
N ARG A 255 1.89 -3.41 31.96
CA ARG A 255 0.43 -3.60 31.97
C ARG A 255 0.11 -5.09 32.15
N ARG A 256 -0.74 -5.42 33.12
CA ARG A 256 -1.23 -6.79 33.38
C ARG A 256 -2.47 -7.08 32.57
#